data_AF-A0AAF0RKW9-F1
#
_entry.id   AF-A0AAF0RKW9-F1
#
_cell.length_a   1.000
_cell.length_b   1.000
_cell.length_c   1.000
_cell.angle_alpha   90.00
_cell.angle_beta   90.00
_cell.angle_gamma   90.00
#
_symmetry.space_group_name_H-M   'P 1'
#
loop_
_entity.id
_entity.type
_entity.pdbx_description
1 polymer ?
#
loop_
_entity_poly.entity_id
_entity_poly.type
_entity_poly.pdbx_seq_one_letter_code
_entity_poly.pdbx_strand_id
1 'polypeptide(L)'
;MELELTGDQDFELYTSADATLRNAAGVTVASWTGLAIDEESIVLSIPVGSFETPGVYRLVPRLVGHGTVTLPGVPVIVEAADGWHSIDSARDEWPGAPEDLRLYTVLALAKEQVLAYAPVLEAGAVVPMNFRQAQLMQARNIWNSSKADPSNGQIGDGSFVITPFPLDWMVQQMLRPRRGMPAVGIVPERRPWHVL
;
A
#
# COMPACT_ATOMS: atom_id res chain seq x y z
N MET A 1 -6.62 -18.10 -4.50
CA MET A 1 -5.77 -17.28 -5.38
C MET A 1 -4.75 -18.22 -5.98
N GLU A 2 -4.63 -18.22 -7.31
CA GLU A 2 -3.63 -19.00 -8.03
C GLU A 2 -2.44 -18.10 -8.33
N LEU A 3 -1.23 -18.58 -8.05
CA LEU A 3 0.01 -17.86 -8.27
C LEU A 3 0.92 -18.74 -9.12
N GLU A 4 1.34 -18.18 -10.25
CA GLU A 4 2.32 -18.77 -11.15
C GLU A 4 3.69 -18.18 -10.81
N LEU A 5 4.67 -19.05 -10.56
CA LEU A 5 6.04 -18.68 -10.21
C LEU A 5 6.97 -19.13 -11.33
N THR A 6 7.63 -18.19 -11.99
CA THR A 6 8.59 -18.44 -13.09
C THR A 6 10.01 -18.08 -12.68
N GLY A 7 11.02 -18.65 -13.35
CA GLY A 7 12.42 -18.30 -13.12
C GLY A 7 13.37 -18.82 -14.21
N ASP A 8 14.58 -18.26 -14.28
CA ASP A 8 15.60 -18.64 -15.28
C ASP A 8 16.30 -20.00 -15.00
N GLN A 9 15.72 -20.85 -14.14
CA GLN A 9 16.31 -22.14 -13.79
C GLN A 9 15.83 -23.23 -14.75
N ASP A 10 16.66 -24.23 -14.99
CA ASP A 10 16.26 -25.42 -15.74
C ASP A 10 15.36 -26.30 -14.85
N PHE A 11 14.04 -26.16 -15.03
CA PHE A 11 13.02 -26.83 -14.21
C PHE A 11 13.01 -28.35 -14.43
N GLU A 12 13.54 -28.85 -15.56
CA GLU A 12 13.59 -30.28 -15.89
C GLU A 12 14.43 -31.10 -14.88
N LEU A 13 15.33 -30.44 -14.15
CA LEU A 13 16.20 -31.07 -13.14
C LEU A 13 15.51 -31.28 -11.78
N TYR A 14 14.27 -30.80 -11.62
CA TYR A 14 13.54 -30.82 -10.36
C TYR A 14 12.25 -31.64 -10.46
N THR A 15 11.91 -32.35 -9.38
CA THR A 15 10.77 -33.27 -9.35
C THR A 15 9.57 -32.72 -8.60
N SER A 16 9.80 -31.72 -7.74
CA SER A 16 8.75 -31.08 -6.94
C SER A 16 9.20 -29.72 -6.43
N ALA A 17 8.26 -28.91 -5.96
CA ALA A 17 8.54 -27.66 -5.30
C ALA A 17 7.90 -27.58 -3.91
N ASP A 18 8.57 -26.87 -3.01
CA ASP A 18 8.01 -26.41 -1.75
C ASP A 18 7.82 -24.90 -1.83
N ALA A 19 6.85 -24.36 -1.12
CA ALA A 19 6.67 -22.92 -1.00
C ALA A 19 6.49 -22.54 0.46
N THR A 20 7.11 -21.43 0.87
CA THR A 20 6.91 -20.86 2.21
C THR A 20 6.43 -19.44 2.10
N LEU A 21 5.34 -19.11 2.80
CA LEU A 21 4.83 -17.75 2.89
C LEU A 21 5.33 -17.13 4.18
N ARG A 22 5.98 -15.98 4.09
CA ARG A 22 6.53 -15.25 5.23
C ARG A 22 5.89 -13.88 5.36
N ASN A 23 5.62 -13.43 6.58
CA ASN A 23 5.17 -12.07 6.84
C ASN A 23 6.33 -11.06 6.77
N ALA A 24 6.04 -9.78 6.97
CA ALA A 24 7.04 -8.71 6.97
C ALA A 24 8.13 -8.87 8.05
N ALA A 25 7.83 -9.58 9.16
CA ALA A 25 8.79 -9.90 10.20
C ALA A 25 9.68 -11.12 9.85
N GLY A 26 9.50 -11.73 8.68
CA GLY A 26 10.22 -12.92 8.24
C GLY A 26 9.72 -14.23 8.85
N VAL A 27 8.62 -14.19 9.61
CA VAL A 27 8.00 -15.38 10.22
C VAL A 27 7.22 -16.14 9.17
N THR A 28 7.43 -17.45 9.09
CA THR A 28 6.65 -18.34 8.23
C THR A 28 5.22 -18.46 8.76
N VAL A 29 4.24 -18.08 7.94
CA VAL A 29 2.81 -18.14 8.28
C VAL A 29 2.09 -19.32 7.60
N ALA A 30 2.64 -19.82 6.48
CA ALA A 30 2.14 -20.99 5.79
C ALA A 30 3.27 -21.68 5.02
N SER A 31 3.11 -22.97 4.76
CA SER A 31 4.06 -23.76 3.98
C SER A 31 3.31 -24.83 3.19
N TRP A 32 3.80 -25.08 1.99
CA TRP A 32 3.28 -26.11 1.08
C TRP A 32 4.46 -26.95 0.63
N THR A 33 4.24 -28.26 0.52
CA THR A 33 5.27 -29.22 0.16
C THR A 33 4.81 -30.12 -0.97
N GLY A 34 5.73 -30.53 -1.84
CA GLY A 34 5.42 -31.45 -2.92
C GLY A 34 4.48 -30.88 -3.98
N LEU A 35 4.56 -29.57 -4.24
CA LEU A 35 3.87 -28.89 -5.32
C LEU A 35 4.37 -29.43 -6.66
N ALA A 36 3.45 -29.63 -7.59
CA ALA A 36 3.79 -30.00 -8.96
C ALA A 36 4.49 -28.84 -9.67
N ILE A 37 5.48 -29.20 -10.49
CA ILE A 37 6.15 -28.30 -11.42
C ILE A 37 5.57 -28.61 -12.80
N ASP A 38 5.11 -27.59 -13.52
CA ASP A 38 4.59 -27.71 -14.87
C ASP A 38 5.48 -26.90 -15.83
N GLU A 39 6.22 -27.61 -16.69
CA GLU A 39 7.25 -27.12 -17.63
C GLU A 39 8.21 -26.08 -17.03
N GLU A 40 7.79 -24.84 -16.84
CA GLU A 40 8.58 -23.72 -16.29
C GLU A 40 7.88 -22.97 -15.14
N SER A 41 6.82 -23.54 -14.56
CA SER A 41 5.96 -22.88 -13.59
C SER A 41 5.66 -23.75 -12.37
N ILE A 42 5.40 -23.09 -11.24
CA ILE A 42 4.82 -23.71 -10.05
C ILE A 42 3.45 -23.09 -9.84
N VAL A 43 2.41 -23.92 -9.84
CA VAL A 43 1.04 -23.49 -9.55
C VAL A 43 0.75 -23.72 -8.07
N LEU A 44 0.49 -22.63 -7.35
CA LEU A 44 0.09 -22.68 -5.94
C LEU A 44 -1.31 -22.11 -5.75
N SER A 45 -2.17 -22.87 -5.07
CA SER A 45 -3.44 -22.38 -4.54
C SER A 45 -3.30 -21.96 -3.09
N ILE A 46 -3.38 -20.65 -2.82
CA ILE A 46 -3.42 -20.11 -1.46
C ILE A 46 -4.87 -20.13 -0.95
N PRO A 47 -5.17 -20.86 0.15
CA PRO A 47 -6.50 -20.88 0.75
C PRO A 47 -6.95 -19.49 1.21
N VAL A 48 -8.26 -19.25 1.11
CA VAL A 48 -8.85 -18.05 1.71
C VAL A 48 -8.71 -18.15 3.23
N GLY A 49 -8.24 -17.08 3.87
CA GLY A 49 -8.00 -17.05 5.32
C GLY A 49 -6.58 -17.40 5.76
N SER A 50 -5.65 -17.67 4.83
CA SER A 50 -4.22 -17.87 5.17
C SER A 50 -3.51 -16.60 5.64
N PHE A 51 -4.17 -15.45 5.64
CA PHE A 51 -3.61 -14.17 6.03
C PHE A 51 -4.37 -13.62 7.24
N GLU A 52 -3.69 -13.53 8.37
CA GLU A 52 -4.27 -13.00 9.62
C GLU A 52 -4.22 -11.47 9.68
N THR A 53 -3.21 -10.87 9.03
CA THR A 53 -2.96 -9.43 9.08
C THR A 53 -2.78 -8.86 7.69
N PRO A 54 -3.31 -7.67 7.39
CA PRO A 54 -2.95 -6.92 6.18
C PRO A 54 -1.44 -6.64 6.17
N GLY A 55 -0.82 -6.69 5.00
CA GLY A 55 0.62 -6.49 4.90
C GLY A 55 1.21 -6.98 3.58
N VAL A 56 2.52 -6.78 3.46
CA VAL A 56 3.32 -7.41 2.41
C VAL A 56 3.87 -8.73 2.95
N TYR A 57 3.50 -9.80 2.29
CA TYR A 57 4.05 -11.13 2.49
C TYR A 57 5.06 -11.45 1.39
N ARG A 58 5.93 -12.41 1.66
CA ARG A 58 6.90 -12.94 0.69
C ARG A 58 6.68 -14.43 0.52
N LEU A 59 6.30 -14.83 -0.69
CA LEU A 59 6.22 -16.23 -1.08
C LEU A 59 7.59 -16.66 -1.61
N VAL A 60 8.24 -17.61 -0.92
CA VAL A 60 9.57 -18.10 -1.26
C VAL A 60 9.44 -19.54 -1.78
N PRO A 61 9.57 -19.75 -3.11
CA PRO A 61 9.57 -21.09 -3.68
C PRO A 61 10.94 -21.74 -3.51
N ARG A 62 10.92 -23.07 -3.37
CA ARG A 62 12.09 -23.92 -3.25
C ARG A 62 11.90 -25.13 -4.16
N LEU A 63 12.75 -25.29 -5.14
CA LEU A 63 12.76 -26.45 -6.03
C LEU A 63 13.51 -27.62 -5.37
N VAL A 64 12.99 -28.83 -5.52
CA VAL A 64 13.51 -30.07 -4.94
C VAL A 64 13.62 -31.14 -6.03
N GLY A 65 14.78 -31.80 -6.12
CA GLY A 65 15.05 -32.86 -7.09
C GLY A 65 16.52 -33.26 -7.08
N HIS A 66 17.23 -33.03 -8.18
CA HIS A 66 18.69 -33.27 -8.27
C HIS A 66 19.52 -32.36 -7.33
N GLY A 67 18.88 -31.39 -6.72
CA GLY A 67 19.42 -30.56 -5.64
C GLY A 67 18.28 -29.80 -4.98
N THR A 68 18.65 -28.78 -4.20
CA THR A 68 17.68 -27.84 -3.65
C THR A 68 18.08 -26.43 -4.05
N VAL A 69 17.18 -25.72 -4.75
CA VAL A 69 17.39 -24.31 -5.12
C VAL A 69 16.26 -23.49 -4.54
N THR A 70 16.60 -22.37 -3.90
CA THR A 70 15.61 -21.41 -3.40
C THR A 70 15.52 -20.27 -4.41
N LEU A 71 14.33 -20.05 -4.96
CA LEU A 71 14.06 -19.00 -5.94
C LEU A 71 13.87 -17.64 -5.24
N PRO A 72 14.01 -16.52 -5.98
CA PRO A 72 13.67 -15.20 -5.46
C PRO A 72 12.22 -15.16 -4.96
N GLY A 73 12.02 -14.60 -3.77
CA GLY A 73 10.68 -14.53 -3.19
C GLY A 73 9.81 -13.46 -3.86
N VAL A 74 8.59 -13.84 -4.22
CA VAL A 74 7.58 -12.96 -4.86
C VAL A 74 6.76 -12.25 -3.78
N PRO A 75 6.55 -10.92 -3.89
CA PRO A 75 5.72 -10.19 -2.94
C PRO A 75 4.23 -10.53 -3.15
N VAL A 76 3.52 -10.79 -2.06
CA VAL A 76 2.07 -10.96 -2.04
C VAL A 76 1.49 -9.87 -1.15
N ILE A 77 0.65 -9.01 -1.74
CA ILE A 77 0.07 -7.87 -1.02
C ILE A 77 -1.31 -8.27 -0.52
N VAL A 78 -1.53 -8.06 0.77
CA VAL A 78 -2.81 -8.33 1.43
C VAL A 78 -3.33 -7.02 1.99
N GLU A 79 -4.48 -6.59 1.46
CA GLU A 79 -5.12 -5.33 1.83
C GLU A 79 -6.24 -5.55 2.84
N ALA A 80 -6.44 -4.56 3.72
CA ALA A 80 -7.57 -4.57 4.63
C ALA A 80 -8.83 -4.07 3.91
N ALA A 81 -9.97 -4.73 4.11
CA ALA A 81 -11.27 -4.24 3.66
C ALA A 81 -11.87 -3.26 4.69
N ASP A 82 -11.16 -2.18 5.00
CA ASP A 82 -11.47 -1.25 6.09
C ASP A 82 -12.00 0.12 5.64
N GLY A 83 -12.30 0.27 4.35
CA GLY A 83 -12.89 1.48 3.76
C GLY A 83 -11.87 2.54 3.30
N TRP A 84 -10.58 2.33 3.51
CA TRP A 84 -9.52 3.13 2.91
C TRP A 84 -9.31 2.77 1.43
N HIS A 85 -8.45 3.51 0.72
CA HIS A 85 -8.11 3.13 -0.65
C HIS A 85 -7.33 1.80 -0.67
N SER A 86 -7.82 0.86 -1.46
CA SER A 86 -7.06 -0.27 -1.99
C SER A 86 -6.21 0.16 -3.20
N ILE A 87 -5.28 -0.70 -3.61
CA ILE A 87 -4.52 -0.58 -4.87
C ILE A 87 -5.47 -0.32 -6.04
N ASP A 88 -6.50 -1.16 -6.21
CA ASP A 88 -7.44 -1.05 -7.33
C ASP A 88 -8.12 0.32 -7.35
N SER A 89 -8.71 0.72 -6.20
CA SER A 89 -9.40 2.00 -6.10
C SER A 89 -8.46 3.21 -6.29
N ALA A 90 -7.20 3.08 -5.90
CA ALA A 90 -6.20 4.11 -6.10
C ALA A 90 -5.80 4.20 -7.57
N ARG A 91 -5.67 3.08 -8.28
CA ARG A 91 -5.37 3.04 -9.73
C ARG A 91 -6.47 3.69 -10.55
N ASP A 92 -7.72 3.45 -10.20
CA ASP A 92 -8.88 4.05 -10.87
C ASP A 92 -8.83 5.58 -10.80
N GLU A 93 -8.44 6.14 -9.65
CA GLU A 93 -8.45 7.57 -9.42
C GLU A 93 -7.09 8.25 -9.74
N TRP A 94 -6.00 7.49 -9.82
CA TRP A 94 -4.63 7.98 -10.03
C TRP A 94 -3.99 7.40 -11.31
N PRO A 95 -4.21 8.06 -12.46
CA PRO A 95 -3.50 7.73 -13.69
C PRO A 95 -1.98 7.86 -13.51
N GLY A 96 -1.24 6.79 -13.85
CA GLY A 96 0.22 6.75 -13.71
C GLY A 96 0.72 6.48 -12.27
N ALA A 97 -0.11 5.92 -11.40
CA ALA A 97 0.31 5.37 -10.12
C ALA A 97 1.47 4.36 -10.28
N PRO A 98 2.38 4.25 -9.28
CA PRO A 98 3.50 3.31 -9.32
C PRO A 98 3.07 1.83 -9.37
N GLU A 99 4.04 0.92 -9.45
CA GLU A 99 3.81 -0.51 -9.31
C GLU A 99 3.20 -0.88 -7.95
N ASP A 100 2.47 -2.00 -7.89
CA ASP A 100 1.60 -2.35 -6.76
C ASP A 100 2.30 -2.35 -5.40
N LEU A 101 3.51 -2.89 -5.32
CA LEU A 101 4.27 -2.91 -4.06
C LEU A 101 4.60 -1.51 -3.57
N ARG A 102 5.03 -0.62 -4.47
CA ARG A 102 5.30 0.78 -4.12
C ARG A 102 4.02 1.53 -3.82
N LEU A 103 2.96 1.31 -4.60
CA LEU A 103 1.65 1.91 -4.40
C LEU A 103 1.08 1.56 -3.02
N TYR A 104 1.09 0.28 -2.66
CA TYR A 104 0.70 -0.18 -1.33
C TYR A 104 1.51 0.50 -0.23
N THR A 105 2.83 0.58 -0.39
CA THR A 105 3.72 1.20 0.59
C THR A 105 3.39 2.67 0.82
N VAL A 106 3.19 3.45 -0.25
CA VAL A 106 2.85 4.88 -0.12
C VAL A 106 1.42 5.08 0.41
N LEU A 107 0.47 4.20 0.08
CA LEU A 107 -0.90 4.25 0.62
C LEU A 107 -0.92 3.94 2.12
N ALA A 108 -0.15 2.94 2.57
CA ALA A 108 -0.03 2.59 3.98
C ALA A 108 0.59 3.73 4.79
N LEU A 109 1.71 4.30 4.33
CA LEU A 109 2.35 5.44 4.97
C LEU A 109 1.44 6.67 4.99
N ALA A 110 0.75 6.97 3.88
CA ALA A 110 -0.19 8.07 3.80
C ALA A 110 -1.34 7.90 4.80
N LYS A 111 -1.87 6.69 4.96
CA LYS A 111 -2.92 6.38 5.93
C LYS A 111 -2.46 6.66 7.36
N GLU A 112 -1.25 6.22 7.73
CA GLU A 112 -0.69 6.48 9.06
C GLU A 112 -0.56 7.98 9.33
N GLN A 113 -0.03 8.75 8.37
CA GLN A 113 0.13 10.19 8.50
C GLN A 113 -1.22 10.92 8.59
N VAL A 114 -2.20 10.50 7.78
CA VAL A 114 -3.56 11.03 7.84
C VAL A 114 -4.19 10.74 9.20
N LEU A 115 -4.11 9.51 9.71
CA LEU A 115 -4.66 9.14 11.01
C LEU A 115 -4.00 9.90 12.17
N ALA A 116 -2.68 10.10 12.11
CA ALA A 116 -1.95 10.87 13.11
C ALA A 116 -2.38 12.35 13.16
N TYR A 117 -2.75 12.93 12.02
CA TYR A 117 -3.18 14.32 11.95
C TYR A 117 -4.70 14.51 12.11
N ALA A 118 -5.52 13.61 11.61
CA ALA A 118 -6.97 13.77 11.56
C ALA A 118 -7.63 13.75 12.96
N PRO A 119 -8.89 14.19 13.08
CA PRO A 119 -9.68 13.91 14.27
C PRO A 119 -9.82 12.40 14.49
N VAL A 120 -9.82 11.96 15.75
CA VAL A 120 -10.02 10.55 16.10
C VAL A 120 -11.41 10.11 15.65
N LEU A 121 -11.46 8.99 14.92
CA LEU A 121 -12.72 8.33 14.58
C LEU A 121 -13.14 7.41 15.72
N GLU A 122 -14.44 7.33 15.98
CA GLU A 122 -15.00 6.35 16.91
C GLU A 122 -14.69 4.93 16.45
N ALA A 123 -14.55 4.00 17.40
CA ALA A 123 -14.25 2.62 17.09
C ALA A 123 -15.35 2.01 16.19
N GLY A 124 -14.94 1.46 15.04
CA GLY A 124 -15.87 0.88 14.05
C GLY A 124 -16.60 1.89 13.17
N ALA A 125 -16.31 3.20 13.29
CA ALA A 125 -16.86 4.19 12.39
C ALA A 125 -16.38 3.96 10.94
N VAL A 126 -17.28 4.18 9.98
CA VAL A 126 -16.94 4.16 8.55
C VAL A 126 -15.96 5.29 8.26
N VAL A 127 -14.91 4.99 7.49
CA VAL A 127 -13.91 5.98 7.07
C VAL A 127 -14.59 7.06 6.22
N PRO A 128 -14.58 8.34 6.67
CA PRO A 128 -15.20 9.42 5.90
C PRO A 128 -14.52 9.66 4.55
N MET A 129 -15.28 10.13 3.56
CA MET A 129 -14.76 10.38 2.21
C MET A 129 -13.56 11.34 2.19
N ASN A 130 -13.55 12.37 3.05
CA ASN A 130 -12.44 13.31 3.15
C ASN A 130 -11.15 12.66 3.70
N PHE A 131 -11.25 11.62 4.53
CA PHE A 131 -10.09 10.86 5.01
C PHE A 131 -9.51 10.02 3.88
N ARG A 132 -10.39 9.32 3.14
CA ARG A 132 -10.01 8.51 1.99
C ARG A 132 -9.33 9.36 0.90
N GLN A 133 -9.92 10.49 0.52
CA GLN A 133 -9.31 11.43 -0.44
C GLN A 133 -8.01 12.05 0.07
N ALA A 134 -7.93 12.37 1.37
CA ALA A 134 -6.69 12.83 1.99
C ALA A 134 -5.56 11.80 1.91
N GLN A 135 -5.85 10.50 2.09
CA GLN A 135 -4.88 9.43 1.92
C GLN A 135 -4.33 9.41 0.50
N LEU A 136 -5.20 9.40 -0.51
CA LEU A 136 -4.76 9.33 -1.90
C LEU A 136 -3.92 10.55 -2.30
N MET A 137 -4.34 11.75 -1.88
CA MET A 137 -3.58 12.96 -2.15
C MET A 137 -2.22 12.95 -1.44
N GLN A 138 -2.16 12.50 -0.20
CA GLN A 138 -0.90 12.38 0.53
C GLN A 138 0.02 11.31 -0.07
N ALA A 139 -0.53 10.18 -0.53
CA ALA A 139 0.24 9.14 -1.23
C ALA A 139 0.88 9.68 -2.52
N ARG A 140 0.15 10.49 -3.29
CA ARG A 140 0.69 11.20 -4.47
C ARG A 140 1.83 12.13 -4.10
N ASN A 141 1.66 12.90 -3.03
CA ASN A 141 2.70 13.82 -2.56
C ASN A 141 3.96 13.07 -2.15
N ILE A 142 3.84 11.99 -1.36
CA ILE A 142 4.97 11.13 -0.97
C ILE A 142 5.69 10.60 -2.21
N TRP A 143 4.96 10.07 -3.18
CA TRP A 143 5.53 9.54 -4.42
C TRP A 143 6.25 10.61 -5.24
N ASN A 144 5.63 11.77 -5.44
CA ASN A 144 6.23 12.86 -6.19
C ASN A 144 7.49 13.40 -5.50
N SER A 145 7.48 13.51 -4.16
CA SER A 145 8.67 13.88 -3.39
C SER A 145 9.80 12.86 -3.56
N SER A 146 9.49 11.57 -3.65
CA SER A 146 10.52 10.52 -3.85
C SER A 146 11.19 10.59 -5.24
N LYS A 147 10.57 11.27 -6.20
CA LYS A 147 11.13 11.49 -7.55
C LYS A 147 11.97 12.77 -7.65
N ALA A 148 11.83 13.71 -6.71
CA ALA A 148 12.58 14.94 -6.76
C ALA A 148 14.07 14.65 -6.50
N ASP A 149 14.90 14.95 -7.48
CA ASP A 149 16.34 14.68 -7.46
C ASP A 149 17.03 15.48 -6.33
N PRO A 150 17.73 14.83 -5.37
CA PRO A 150 18.49 15.52 -4.33
C PRO A 150 19.60 16.43 -4.88
N SER A 151 19.96 16.29 -6.16
CA SER A 151 20.98 17.11 -6.84
C SER A 151 20.57 18.58 -7.06
N ASN A 152 19.27 18.87 -7.24
CA ASN A 152 18.81 20.21 -7.65
C ASN A 152 18.26 21.07 -6.49
N GLY A 153 18.33 20.58 -5.25
CA GLY A 153 17.86 21.29 -4.05
C GLY A 153 19.00 21.70 -3.12
N GLN A 154 19.73 22.76 -3.47
CA GLN A 154 20.72 23.45 -2.62
C GLN A 154 21.76 22.57 -1.91
N ILE A 155 22.94 22.46 -2.53
CA ILE A 155 24.18 22.00 -1.92
C ILE A 155 24.63 23.04 -0.88
N GLY A 156 24.37 22.74 0.40
CA GLY A 156 25.00 23.35 1.56
C GLY A 156 25.64 22.26 2.42
N ASP A 157 26.96 22.19 2.33
CA ASP A 157 27.93 21.43 3.14
C ASP A 157 27.39 20.37 4.15
N GLY A 158 27.58 19.10 3.80
CA GLY A 158 27.95 18.07 4.80
C GLY A 158 26.85 17.32 5.55
N SER A 159 25.56 17.50 5.24
CA SER A 159 24.50 16.69 5.90
C SER A 159 23.55 16.06 4.90
N PHE A 160 23.36 14.74 5.00
CA PHE A 160 22.22 14.05 4.41
C PHE A 160 20.95 14.52 5.14
N VAL A 161 20.41 15.67 4.73
CA VAL A 161 19.14 16.15 5.26
C VAL A 161 18.03 15.39 4.55
N ILE A 162 17.55 14.31 5.18
CA ILE A 162 16.22 13.80 4.88
C ILE A 162 15.26 14.91 5.32
N THR A 163 14.63 15.60 4.38
CA THR A 163 13.60 16.58 4.69
C THR A 163 12.31 15.82 5.01
N PRO A 164 11.86 15.78 6.29
CA PRO A 164 10.53 15.26 6.58
C PRO A 164 9.53 16.23 5.94
N PHE A 165 8.84 15.79 4.89
CA PHE A 165 7.75 16.58 4.34
C PHE A 165 6.55 16.42 5.28
N PRO A 166 6.13 17.48 5.99
CA PRO A 166 4.91 17.43 6.77
C PRO A 166 3.71 17.14 5.85
N LEU A 167 2.60 16.69 6.43
CA LEU A 167 1.33 16.53 5.71
C LEU A 167 1.02 17.81 4.94
N ASP A 168 0.72 17.72 3.64
CA ASP A 168 0.50 18.90 2.80
C ASP A 168 -0.66 19.76 3.33
N TRP A 169 -0.56 21.09 3.18
CA TRP A 169 -1.56 22.01 3.72
C TRP A 169 -2.97 21.74 3.19
N MET A 170 -3.12 21.36 1.93
CA MET A 170 -4.43 21.01 1.37
C MET A 170 -4.97 19.74 2.03
N VAL A 171 -4.12 18.73 2.30
CA VAL A 171 -4.50 17.52 3.05
C VAL A 171 -4.99 17.92 4.45
N GLN A 172 -4.27 18.82 5.11
CA GLN A 172 -4.64 19.31 6.43
C GLN A 172 -6.00 20.03 6.43
N GLN A 173 -6.31 20.83 5.40
CA GLN A 173 -7.60 21.52 5.28
C GLN A 173 -8.75 20.54 4.99
N MET A 174 -8.52 19.46 4.24
CA MET A 174 -9.55 18.43 4.04
C MET A 174 -9.89 17.68 5.33
N LEU A 175 -8.87 17.40 6.16
CA LEU A 175 -9.05 16.68 7.42
C LEU A 175 -9.58 17.57 8.55
N ARG A 176 -9.12 18.81 8.60
CA ARG A 176 -9.49 19.80 9.63
C ARG A 176 -9.77 21.16 8.98
N PRO A 177 -10.94 21.34 8.34
CA PRO A 177 -11.28 22.61 7.71
C PRO A 177 -11.27 23.74 8.74
N ARG A 178 -10.48 24.79 8.48
CA ARG A 178 -10.56 26.01 9.29
C ARG A 178 -11.91 26.68 9.04
N ARG A 179 -12.85 26.48 9.96
CA ARG A 179 -14.09 27.27 9.95
C ARG A 179 -13.69 28.74 10.11
N GLY A 180 -14.13 29.60 9.19
CA GLY A 180 -14.06 31.04 9.40
C GLY A 180 -14.75 31.35 10.71
N MET A 181 -14.02 31.86 11.70
CA MET A 181 -14.66 32.43 12.88
C MET A 181 -15.57 33.55 12.37
N PRO A 182 -16.89 33.54 12.68
CA PRO A 182 -17.72 34.68 12.35
C PRO A 182 -17.12 35.89 13.06
N ALA A 183 -16.56 36.83 12.30
CA ALA A 183 -16.36 38.18 12.79
C ALA A 183 -17.75 38.69 13.16
N VAL A 184 -17.90 39.11 14.41
CA VAL A 184 -19.17 39.56 14.99
C VAL A 184 -19.93 40.47 14.02
N GLY A 185 -21.16 40.06 13.68
CA GLY A 185 -22.19 40.91 13.07
C GLY A 185 -22.32 40.81 11.55
N ILE A 186 -23.21 39.94 11.06
CA ILE A 186 -24.18 40.18 9.97
C ILE A 186 -25.16 38.99 10.04
N VAL A 187 -26.44 39.27 10.27
CA VAL A 187 -27.52 38.27 10.15
C VAL A 187 -27.90 38.21 8.67
N PRO A 188 -27.64 37.11 7.93
CA PRO A 188 -28.11 36.98 6.56
C PRO A 188 -29.54 36.46 6.57
N GLU A 189 -30.44 37.24 5.96
CA GLU A 189 -31.84 36.90 5.76
C GLU A 189 -31.97 35.59 4.97
N ARG A 190 -32.70 34.61 5.52
CA ARG A 190 -32.92 33.29 4.91
C ARG A 190 -33.78 33.44 3.66
N ARG A 191 -33.21 33.19 2.47
CA ARG A 191 -34.00 32.91 1.27
C ARG A 191 -34.34 31.41 1.21
N PRO A 192 -35.60 31.03 0.94
CA PRO A 192 -35.96 29.63 0.78
C PRO A 192 -35.33 29.06 -0.51
N TRP A 193 -34.77 27.86 -0.40
CA TRP A 193 -34.14 27.12 -1.49
C TRP A 193 -35.18 26.71 -2.55
N HIS A 194 -34.79 26.79 -3.83
CA HIS A 194 -35.46 26.08 -4.92
C HIS A 194 -34.77 24.73 -5.13
N VAL A 195 -35.56 23.66 -5.13
CA VAL A 195 -35.15 22.31 -5.54
C VAL A 195 -35.13 22.29 -7.07
N LEU A 196 -34.03 21.84 -7.66
CA LEU A 196 -33.95 21.45 -9.06
C LEU A 196 -34.25 19.96 -9.20
#